data_AF-A0A833ZW30-F1
#
_entry.id   AF-A0A833ZW30-F1
#
_cell.length_a   1.000
_cell.length_b   1.000
_cell.length_c   1.000
_cell.angle_alpha   90.00
_cell.angle_beta   90.00
_cell.angle_gamma   90.00
#
_symmetry.space_group_name_H-M   'P 1'
#
loop_
_entity.id
_entity.type
_entity.pdbx_description
1 polymer ?
#
loop_
_entity_poly.entity_id
_entity_poly.type
_entity_poly.pdbx_seq_one_letter_code
_entity_poly.pdbx_strand_id
1 'polypeptide(L)'
;MEYPISLMPEPCITLKGSNGYLHISFIPRRDIKKLYFNLYLSFNTLEFPTRTEVICRGSDDEYSFCRALKGETVNTSVPFSFKGILFSKVLSKSHFVLS
;
A
#
# COMPACT_ATOMS: atom_id res chain seq x y z
N MET A 1 19.50 -8.56 8.32
CA MET A 1 18.44 -9.58 8.31
C MET A 1 17.13 -8.87 8.02
N GLU A 2 16.76 -8.78 6.75
CA GLU A 2 15.44 -8.30 6.33
C GLU A 2 14.43 -9.38 6.73
N TYR A 3 13.38 -9.01 7.45
CA TYR A 3 12.26 -9.94 7.64
C TYR A 3 11.31 -9.74 6.48
N PRO A 4 10.89 -10.82 5.79
CA PRO A 4 10.05 -10.68 4.61
C PRO A 4 8.68 -10.20 5.06
N ILE A 5 8.33 -8.97 4.67
CA ILE A 5 6.95 -8.50 4.66
C ILE A 5 6.42 -8.89 3.30
N SER A 6 5.34 -9.66 3.26
CA SER A 6 4.64 -10.00 2.02
C SER A 6 3.44 -9.07 1.86
N LEU A 7 3.38 -8.35 0.74
CA LEU A 7 2.29 -7.47 0.35
C LEU A 7 1.80 -7.91 -1.03
N MET A 8 0.56 -8.39 -1.11
CA MET A 8 -0.02 -8.86 -2.36
C MET A 8 -1.38 -8.20 -2.59
N PRO A 9 -1.47 -7.20 -3.49
CA PRO A 9 -2.74 -6.58 -3.86
C PRO A 9 -3.51 -7.44 -4.86
N GLU A 10 -4.80 -7.61 -4.63
CA GLU A 10 -5.72 -8.34 -5.49
C GLU A 10 -7.02 -7.53 -5.72
N PRO A 11 -7.29 -7.04 -6.93
CA PRO A 11 -6.45 -7.10 -8.14
C PRO A 11 -5.24 -6.16 -8.06
N CYS A 12 -4.29 -6.31 -9.00
CA CYS A 12 -3.14 -5.41 -9.12
C CYS A 12 -3.60 -3.95 -9.27
N ILE A 13 -2.91 -3.04 -8.57
CA ILE A 13 -3.29 -1.63 -8.51
C ILE A 13 -3.11 -0.98 -9.89
N THR A 14 -4.13 -0.25 -10.36
CA THR A 14 -4.07 0.47 -11.64
C THR A 14 -4.30 1.97 -11.48
N LEU A 15 -3.66 2.77 -12.34
CA LEU A 15 -3.83 4.23 -12.35
C LEU A 15 -5.26 4.69 -12.60
N LYS A 16 -6.05 3.90 -13.34
CA LYS A 16 -7.46 4.21 -13.64
C LYS A 16 -8.37 4.06 -12.42
N GLY A 17 -7.81 3.57 -11.31
CA GLY A 17 -8.53 3.27 -10.10
C GLY A 17 -8.70 1.76 -9.97
N SER A 18 -8.55 1.29 -8.74
CA SER A 18 -8.67 -0.12 -8.40
C SER A 18 -9.22 -0.23 -6.99
N ASN A 19 -10.20 -1.11 -6.84
CA ASN A 19 -10.72 -1.53 -5.54
C ASN A 19 -10.40 -3.01 -5.38
N GLY A 20 -9.96 -3.40 -4.20
CA GLY A 20 -9.49 -4.76 -3.95
C GLY A 20 -9.12 -5.01 -2.51
N TYR A 21 -8.39 -6.10 -2.29
CA TYR A 21 -7.85 -6.49 -1.01
C TYR A 21 -6.32 -6.51 -1.08
N LEU A 22 -5.68 -5.94 -0.08
CA LEU A 22 -4.24 -6.04 0.12
C LEU A 22 -4.00 -7.14 1.14
N HIS A 23 -3.48 -8.28 0.69
CA HIS A 23 -3.06 -9.37 1.55
C HIS A 23 -1.70 -9.04 2.16
N ILE A 24 -1.63 -9.02 3.48
CA ILE A 24 -0.48 -8.60 4.26
C ILE A 24 -0.07 -9.78 5.15
N SER A 25 1.17 -10.22 5.02
CA SER A 25 1.75 -11.25 5.90
C SER A 25 3.11 -10.81 6.43
N PHE A 26 3.23 -10.66 7.75
CA PHE A 26 4.48 -10.27 8.40
C PHE A 26 4.52 -10.67 9.89
N ILE A 27 5.73 -10.70 10.44
CA ILE A 27 5.97 -10.88 11.87
C ILE A 27 6.52 -9.55 12.42
N PRO A 28 5.77 -8.82 13.26
CA PRO A 28 6.16 -7.52 13.77
C PRO A 28 7.31 -7.64 14.78
N ARG A 29 8.32 -6.76 14.65
CA ARG A 29 9.44 -6.66 15.61
C ARG A 29 9.10 -5.85 16.86
N ARG A 30 7.97 -5.16 16.85
CA ARG A 30 7.47 -4.25 17.91
C ARG A 30 5.96 -4.32 17.90
N ASP A 31 5.32 -3.96 19.00
CA ASP A 31 3.86 -3.92 19.09
C ASP A 31 3.27 -2.99 18.02
N ILE A 32 2.25 -3.47 17.30
CA ILE A 32 1.65 -2.75 16.15
C ILE A 32 0.42 -1.93 16.51
N LYS A 33 0.30 -1.51 17.78
CA LYS A 33 -0.81 -0.68 18.29
C LYS A 33 -1.03 0.63 17.53
N LYS A 34 0.02 1.14 16.87
CA LYS A 34 -0.01 2.33 16.02
C LYS A 34 0.73 2.05 14.73
N LEU A 35 0.01 1.56 13.72
CA LEU A 35 0.56 1.16 12.43
C LEU A 35 0.07 2.12 11.34
N TYR A 36 1.01 2.64 10.57
CA TYR A 36 0.74 3.45 9.39
C TYR A 36 1.67 3.02 8.25
N PHE A 37 1.16 3.02 7.03
CA PHE A 37 1.94 2.76 5.82
C PHE A 37 2.10 4.04 5.03
N ASN A 38 3.35 4.40 4.73
CA ASN A 38 3.64 5.45 3.76
C ASN A 38 3.72 4.82 2.38
N LEU A 39 2.71 5.05 1.55
CA LEU A 39 2.64 4.56 0.19
C LEU A 39 3.31 5.58 -0.73
N TYR A 40 4.37 5.12 -1.39
CA TYR A 40 5.05 5.85 -2.47
C TYR A 40 4.62 5.21 -3.78
N LEU A 41 3.90 5.97 -4.60
CA LEU A 41 3.45 5.51 -5.91
C LEU A 41 4.28 6.21 -6.97
N SER A 42 4.84 5.43 -7.89
CA SER A 42 5.55 5.92 -9.06
C SER A 42 4.98 5.26 -10.31
N PHE A 43 4.67 6.03 -11.35
CA PHE A 43 4.27 5.49 -12.63
C PHE A 43 5.07 6.13 -13.77
N ASN A 44 5.83 5.31 -14.50
CA ASN A 44 6.82 5.74 -15.49
C ASN A 44 7.80 6.76 -14.90
N THR A 45 7.55 8.06 -15.11
CA THR A 45 8.37 9.20 -14.69
C THR A 45 7.65 10.14 -13.72
N LEU A 46 6.42 9.78 -13.32
CA LEU A 46 5.60 10.58 -12.43
C LEU A 46 5.68 9.99 -11.02
N GLU A 47 6.28 10.75 -10.12
CA GLU A 47 6.24 10.50 -8.69
C GLU A 47 4.95 11.12 -8.12
N PHE A 48 4.13 10.30 -7.49
CA PHE A 48 2.94 10.78 -6.82
C PHE A 48 3.28 11.19 -5.38
N PRO A 49 2.58 12.18 -4.81
CA PRO A 49 2.75 12.56 -3.41
C PRO A 49 2.61 11.34 -2.50
N THR A 50 3.54 11.19 -1.56
CA THR A 50 3.49 10.13 -0.55
C THR A 50 2.17 10.20 0.20
N ARG A 51 1.49 9.06 0.28
CA ARG A 51 0.22 8.95 0.98
C ARG A 51 0.38 8.09 2.21
N THR A 52 0.16 8.67 3.38
CA THR A 52 0.17 7.95 4.64
C THR A 52 -1.22 7.34 4.90
N GLU A 53 -1.31 6.02 4.90
CA GLU A 53 -2.51 5.29 5.30
C GLU A 53 -2.35 4.80 6.74
N VAL A 54 -3.19 5.31 7.63
CA VAL A 54 -3.19 4.91 9.04
C VAL A 54 -4.09 3.69 9.19
N ILE A 55 -3.50 2.55 9.53
CA ILE A 55 -4.21 1.27 9.66
C ILE A 55 -4.69 1.03 11.10
N CYS A 56 -3.84 1.36 12.07
CA CYS A 56 -4.14 1.25 13.49
C CYS A 56 -3.89 2.59 14.17
N ARG A 57 -4.95 3.21 14.69
CA ARG A 57 -4.97 4.38 15.57
C ARG A 57 -4.81 3.96 17.04
N GLY A 58 -5.16 2.72 17.38
CA GLY A 58 -5.03 2.15 18.73
C GLY A 58 -5.25 0.63 18.78
N SER A 59 -5.34 0.07 20.00
CA SER A 59 -5.58 -1.37 20.21
C SER A 59 -7.04 -1.79 20.03
N ASP A 60 -7.99 -0.86 20.16
CA ASP A 60 -9.42 -1.08 19.94
C ASP A 60 -9.86 -0.48 18.62
N ASP A 61 -9.06 -0.70 17.58
CA ASP A 61 -9.39 -0.25 16.23
C ASP A 61 -10.24 -1.27 15.47
N GLU A 62 -10.71 -0.87 14.29
CA GLU A 62 -11.59 -1.65 13.41
C GLU A 62 -10.98 -3.01 13.03
N TYR A 63 -9.65 -3.08 12.95
CA TYR A 63 -8.94 -4.31 12.62
C TYR A 63 -8.44 -5.05 13.86
N SER A 64 -8.84 -6.31 13.99
CA SER A 64 -8.43 -7.20 15.09
C SER A 64 -6.91 -7.39 15.20
N PHE A 65 -6.19 -7.31 14.08
CA PHE A 65 -4.73 -7.43 14.07
C PHE A 65 -4.01 -6.22 14.70
N CYS A 66 -4.67 -5.09 14.92
CA CYS A 66 -4.07 -3.95 15.65
C CYS A 66 -3.72 -4.29 17.11
N ARG A 67 -4.24 -5.39 17.64
CA ARG A 67 -3.90 -5.95 18.95
C ARG A 67 -2.67 -6.85 18.94
N ALA A 68 -2.14 -7.20 17.76
CA ALA A 68 -1.05 -8.14 17.68
C ALA A 68 0.22 -7.60 18.36
N LEU A 69 0.90 -8.48 19.07
CA LEU A 69 2.12 -8.19 19.82
C LEU A 69 3.35 -8.55 19.02
N LYS A 70 4.51 -8.05 19.48
CA LYS A 70 5.81 -8.43 18.93
C LYS A 70 5.95 -9.96 18.82
N GLY A 71 6.30 -10.44 17.64
CA GLY A 71 6.56 -11.85 17.37
C GLY A 71 5.34 -12.67 16.96
N GLU A 72 4.13 -12.10 16.98
CA GLU A 72 2.92 -12.78 16.50
C GLU A 72 2.82 -12.74 14.97
N THR A 73 2.41 -13.84 14.35
CA THR A 73 2.20 -13.86 12.90
C THR A 73 0.94 -13.09 12.54
N VAL A 74 1.09 -11.99 11.79
CA VAL A 74 -0.03 -11.24 11.21
C VAL A 74 -0.24 -11.73 9.79
N ASN A 75 -1.41 -12.32 9.51
CA ASN A 75 -1.84 -12.71 8.17
C ASN A 75 -3.28 -12.23 7.96
N THR A 76 -3.45 -11.18 7.16
CA THR A 76 -4.73 -10.48 7.03
C THR A 76 -4.91 -9.85 5.65
N SER A 77 -6.14 -9.47 5.34
CA SER A 77 -6.51 -8.82 4.08
C SER A 77 -7.20 -7.50 4.42
N VAL A 78 -6.62 -6.40 3.97
CA VAL A 78 -7.17 -5.05 4.19
C VAL A 78 -7.83 -4.57 2.90
N PRO A 79 -9.11 -4.17 2.92
CA PRO A 79 -9.74 -3.60 1.73
C PRO A 79 -9.07 -2.26 1.39
N PHE A 80 -8.78 -2.04 0.12
CA PHE A 80 -8.28 -0.76 -0.37
C PHE A 80 -9.18 -0.24 -1.51
N SER A 81 -9.33 1.08 -1.55
CA SER A 81 -9.97 1.78 -2.65
C SER A 81 -9.07 2.92 -3.11
N PHE A 82 -8.47 2.72 -4.28
CA PHE A 82 -7.71 3.76 -4.95
C PHE A 82 -8.61 4.40 -6.00
N LYS A 83 -9.05 5.64 -5.74
CA LYS A 83 -9.66 6.48 -6.77
C LYS A 83 -8.55 6.87 -7.75
N GLY A 84 -8.65 6.34 -8.96
CA GLY A 84 -7.69 6.61 -10.01
C GLY A 84 -7.56 8.09 -10.29
N ILE A 85 -6.37 8.49 -10.71
CA ILE A 85 -6.15 9.83 -11.22
C ILE A 85 -6.50 9.77 -12.70
N LEU A 86 -7.57 10.47 -13.09
CA LEU A 86 -7.90 10.70 -14.49
C LEU A 86 -6.79 11.55 -15.12
N PHE A 87 -5.72 10.90 -15.59
CA PHE A 87 -4.90 11.53 -16.60
C PHE A 87 -5.77 11.64 -17.85
N SER A 88 -6.23 12.86 -18.14
CA SER A 88 -6.69 13.22 -19.47
C SER A 88 -5.65 12.70 -20.45
N LYS A 89 -6.09 12.02 -21.51
CA LYS A 89 -5.25 11.64 -22.65
C LYS A 89 -4.61 12.90 -23.25
N VAL A 90 -3.55 13.42 -22.64
CA VAL A 90 -2.64 14.36 -23.29
C VAL A 90 -1.47 13.50 -23.75
N LEU A 91 -1.69 12.93 -24.94
CA LEU A 91 -0.68 12.52 -25.91
C LEU A 91 0.72 12.27 -25.31
N SER A 92 1.02 11.03 -24.90
CA SER A 92 2.42 10.60 -24.78
C SER A 92 3.01 10.60 -26.19
N LYS A 93 3.49 11.75 -26.63
CA LYS A 93 4.34 11.86 -27.81
C LYS A 93 5.67 11.25 -27.39
N SER A 94 5.88 9.99 -27.73
CA SER A 94 7.18 9.35 -27.64
C SER A 94 8.16 10.15 -28.51
N HIS A 95 8.97 11.00 -27.90
CA HIS A 95 10.18 11.51 -28.51
C HIS A 95 11.34 10.64 -28.00
N PHE A 96 11.72 9.66 -28.81
CA PHE A 96 13.01 9.01 -28.70
C PHE A 96 14.05 10.05 -29.16
N VAL A 97 14.82 10.60 -28.23
CA VAL A 97 16.07 11.30 -28.57
C VAL A 97 17.19 10.33 -28.19
N LEU A 98 17.77 9.72 -29.21
CA LEU A 98 19.10 9.13 -29.11
C LEU A 98 20.10 10.28 -29.08
N SER A 99 20.83 10.39 -27.98
CA SER A 99 22.09 11.13 -27.88
C SER A 99 23.00 10.38 -26.93
#